data_AF-A0A2N2DB04-F1
#
_entry.id   AF-A0A2N2DB04-F1
#
_cell.length_a   1.000
_cell.length_b   1.000
_cell.length_c   1.000
_cell.angle_alpha   90.00
_cell.angle_beta   90.00
_cell.angle_gamma   90.00
#
_symmetry.space_group_name_H-M   'P 1'
#
loop_
_entity.id
_entity.type
_entity.pdbx_description
1 polymer ?
#
loop_
_entity_poly.entity_id
_entity_poly.type
_entity_poly.pdbx_seq_one_letter_code
_entity_poly.pdbx_strand_id
1 'polypeptide(L)'
;MNEFNYDTYCGIYCGACSIMRACREGHKDRMAANYVEDSELKCHGCKTGTLFVNCAKCKIRDCAVSHKVEHCFECPEYPCRNINEHKSIEKILPHLTLNPKNLQAIKESGCSEWLAQQEQQWKCPDCQTPFSWYTAKCPNCGSDLSNNTFKLSLFKFAIFKFLLRFAR
;
A
#
# COMPACT_ATOMS: atom_id res chain seq x y z
N MET A 1 -20.08 6.13 -9.05
CA MET A 1 -19.37 5.98 -7.76
C MET A 1 -18.02 5.37 -8.07
N ASN A 2 -16.92 5.95 -7.57
CA ASN A 2 -15.59 5.36 -7.77
C ASN A 2 -15.54 4.02 -7.04
N GLU A 3 -15.21 2.96 -7.77
CA GLU A 3 -15.12 1.60 -7.24
C GLU A 3 -13.96 1.44 -6.25
N PHE A 4 -12.94 2.31 -6.34
CA PHE A 4 -11.70 2.27 -5.57
C PHE A 4 -11.70 3.25 -4.40
N ASN A 5 -11.14 2.83 -3.26
CA ASN A 5 -10.80 3.67 -2.12
C ASN A 5 -9.29 3.60 -1.84
N TYR A 6 -8.61 4.75 -1.92
CA TYR A 6 -7.16 4.84 -1.69
C TYR A 6 -6.77 5.14 -0.24
N ASP A 7 -7.74 5.51 0.59
CA ASP A 7 -7.57 5.71 2.02
C ASP A 7 -7.49 4.35 2.74
N THR A 8 -6.69 4.30 3.81
CA THR A 8 -6.50 3.10 4.61
C THR A 8 -6.44 3.41 6.09
N TYR A 9 -6.86 2.44 6.90
CA TYR A 9 -6.83 2.57 8.36
C TYR A 9 -5.42 2.87 8.90
N CYS A 10 -4.37 2.28 8.32
CA CYS A 10 -2.98 2.45 8.79
C CYS A 10 -2.22 3.59 8.12
N GLY A 11 -2.87 4.38 7.25
CA GLY A 11 -2.26 5.53 6.58
C GLY A 11 -1.37 5.18 5.40
N ILE A 12 -1.32 3.93 4.93
CA ILE A 12 -0.68 3.63 3.65
C ILE A 12 -1.56 4.11 2.49
N TYR A 13 -0.97 4.61 1.40
CA TYR A 13 -1.75 5.09 0.24
C TYR A 13 -2.01 3.97 -0.78
N CYS A 14 -3.22 3.42 -0.81
CA CYS A 14 -3.56 2.30 -1.70
C CYS A 14 -3.37 2.64 -3.19
N GLY A 15 -3.43 3.93 -3.58
CA GLY A 15 -3.23 4.38 -4.94
C GLY A 15 -1.80 4.20 -5.48
N ALA A 16 -0.80 3.91 -4.63
CA ALA A 16 0.56 3.56 -5.04
C ALA A 16 0.92 2.08 -4.78
N CYS A 17 -0.08 1.27 -4.40
CA CYS A 17 0.11 -0.16 -4.17
C CYS A 17 0.31 -0.93 -5.47
N SER A 18 1.40 -1.70 -5.56
CA SER A 18 1.72 -2.58 -6.69
C SER A 18 0.54 -3.44 -7.15
N ILE A 19 -0.23 -3.97 -6.18
CA ILE A 19 -1.36 -4.86 -6.47
C ILE A 19 -2.52 -4.07 -7.05
N MET A 20 -2.93 -2.98 -6.39
CA MET A 20 -4.04 -2.17 -6.88
C MET A 20 -3.75 -1.54 -8.25
N ARG A 21 -2.51 -1.11 -8.49
CA ARG A 21 -2.05 -0.62 -9.81
C ARG A 21 -2.17 -1.72 -10.86
N ALA A 22 -1.66 -2.92 -10.58
CA ALA A 22 -1.77 -4.06 -11.48
C ALA A 22 -3.23 -4.43 -11.78
N CYS A 23 -4.12 -4.43 -10.78
CA CYS A 23 -5.55 -4.68 -10.98
C CYS A 23 -6.21 -3.62 -11.87
N ARG A 24 -5.89 -2.34 -11.67
CA ARG A 24 -6.56 -1.23 -12.33
C ARG A 24 -6.05 -0.98 -13.75
N GLU A 25 -4.77 -1.22 -13.99
CA GLU A 25 -4.10 -0.77 -15.22
C GLU A 25 -3.42 -1.89 -16.00
N GLY A 26 -3.42 -3.12 -15.49
CA GLY A 26 -2.76 -4.26 -16.10
C GLY A 26 -1.22 -4.21 -16.06
N HIS A 27 -0.62 -3.10 -15.63
CA HIS A 27 0.82 -2.97 -15.50
C HIS A 27 1.31 -3.53 -14.16
N LYS A 28 2.12 -4.60 -14.22
CA LYS A 28 2.79 -5.19 -13.06
C LYS A 28 4.18 -4.59 -12.88
N ASP A 29 4.40 -3.95 -11.75
CA ASP A 29 5.76 -3.64 -11.33
C ASP A 29 6.53 -4.91 -10.91
N ARG A 30 7.78 -4.72 -10.48
CA ARG A 30 8.64 -5.82 -10.04
C ARG A 30 8.05 -6.62 -8.88
N MET A 31 7.31 -6.00 -7.96
CA MET A 31 6.68 -6.71 -6.85
C MET A 31 5.53 -7.58 -7.35
N ALA A 32 4.57 -6.98 -8.07
CA ALA A 32 3.38 -7.68 -8.54
C ALA A 32 3.75 -8.83 -9.50
N ALA A 33 4.69 -8.61 -10.42
CA ALA A 33 5.13 -9.62 -11.39
C ALA A 33 5.75 -10.87 -10.76
N ASN A 34 6.39 -10.76 -9.59
CA ASN A 34 7.05 -11.88 -8.92
C ASN A 34 6.19 -12.52 -7.82
N TYR A 35 5.10 -11.86 -7.42
CA TYR A 35 4.35 -12.22 -6.21
C TYR A 35 2.93 -12.65 -6.46
N VAL A 36 2.26 -12.08 -7.48
CA VAL A 36 0.81 -12.23 -7.65
C VAL A 36 0.47 -12.84 -8.99
N GLU A 37 -0.19 -13.99 -8.91
CA GLU A 37 -0.83 -14.65 -10.05
C GLU A 37 -2.00 -13.80 -10.55
N ASP A 38 -2.28 -13.83 -11.86
CA ASP A 38 -3.35 -13.01 -12.44
C ASP A 38 -4.73 -13.28 -11.80
N SER A 39 -4.97 -14.53 -11.39
CA SER A 39 -6.21 -14.94 -10.71
C SER A 39 -6.42 -14.28 -9.34
N GLU A 40 -5.36 -13.73 -8.74
CA GLU A 40 -5.39 -13.09 -7.42
C GLU A 40 -5.41 -11.55 -7.51
N LEU A 41 -5.34 -10.97 -8.72
CA LEU A 41 -5.35 -9.51 -8.96
C LEU A 41 -6.77 -8.94 -8.88
N LYS A 42 -7.31 -8.88 -7.66
CA LYS A 42 -8.57 -8.19 -7.38
C LYS A 42 -8.45 -7.40 -6.07
N CYS A 43 -8.55 -6.07 -6.15
CA CYS A 43 -8.46 -5.21 -4.97
C CYS A 43 -8.98 -3.79 -5.26
N HIS A 44 -9.92 -3.31 -4.45
CA HIS A 44 -10.45 -1.94 -4.52
C HIS A 44 -10.10 -1.08 -3.30
N GLY A 45 -9.35 -1.62 -2.34
CA GLY A 45 -8.84 -0.89 -1.17
C GLY A 45 -9.34 -1.46 0.15
N CYS A 46 -8.58 -1.29 1.23
CA CYS A 46 -8.85 -2.00 2.49
C CYS A 46 -10.14 -1.57 3.21
N LYS A 47 -10.63 -0.35 2.91
CA LYS A 47 -11.92 0.19 3.35
C LYS A 47 -13.10 -0.23 2.43
N THR A 48 -12.90 -1.18 1.53
CA THR A 48 -13.95 -1.72 0.64
C THR A 48 -14.25 -3.20 0.93
N GLY A 49 -15.26 -3.76 0.27
CA GLY A 49 -15.57 -5.19 0.30
C GLY A 49 -14.73 -6.04 -0.67
N THR A 50 -13.99 -5.42 -1.60
CA THR A 50 -13.19 -6.15 -2.60
C THR A 50 -11.71 -6.02 -2.28
N LEU A 51 -11.10 -7.11 -1.82
CA LEU A 51 -9.77 -7.10 -1.21
C LEU A 51 -8.82 -8.09 -1.87
N PHE A 52 -7.55 -7.70 -1.97
CA PHE A 52 -6.48 -8.66 -2.17
C PHE A 52 -6.38 -9.60 -0.96
N VAL A 53 -6.02 -10.87 -1.20
CA VAL A 53 -6.00 -11.93 -0.18
C VAL A 53 -5.21 -11.56 1.09
N ASN A 54 -4.07 -10.88 0.95
CA ASN A 54 -3.28 -10.45 2.11
C ASN A 54 -3.94 -9.30 2.88
N CYS A 55 -4.64 -8.41 2.18
CA CYS A 55 -5.39 -7.32 2.81
C CYS A 55 -6.64 -7.84 3.54
N ALA A 56 -7.25 -8.92 3.03
CA ALA A 56 -8.38 -9.61 3.68
C ALA A 56 -8.00 -10.30 4.99
N LYS A 57 -6.72 -10.67 5.17
CA LYS A 57 -6.17 -11.28 6.40
C LYS A 57 -5.39 -10.29 7.29
N CYS A 58 -5.50 -8.99 7.01
CA CYS A 58 -4.72 -7.98 7.71
C CYS A 58 -5.27 -7.70 9.11
N LYS A 59 -4.52 -8.11 10.15
CA LYS A 59 -4.89 -7.87 11.56
C LYS A 59 -5.14 -6.40 11.91
N ILE A 60 -4.43 -5.47 11.29
CA ILE A 60 -4.65 -4.02 11.52
C ILE A 60 -6.03 -3.61 10.99
N ARG A 61 -6.41 -4.09 9.81
CA ARG A 61 -7.72 -3.81 9.23
C ARG A 61 -8.82 -4.37 10.13
N ASP A 62 -8.71 -5.64 10.53
CA ASP A 62 -9.74 -6.28 11.34
C ASP A 62 -9.90 -5.60 12.71
N CYS A 63 -8.78 -5.16 13.31
CA CYS A 63 -8.78 -4.34 14.52
C CYS A 63 -9.47 -3.00 14.32
N ALA A 64 -9.16 -2.26 13.25
CA ALA A 64 -9.75 -0.96 12.97
C ALA A 64 -11.27 -1.05 12.72
N VAL A 65 -11.71 -2.07 11.97
CA VAL A 65 -13.14 -2.35 11.72
C VAL A 65 -13.86 -2.70 13.02
N SER A 66 -13.27 -3.55 13.86
CA SER A 66 -13.84 -3.94 15.16
C SER A 66 -13.99 -2.75 16.11
N HIS A 67 -12.97 -1.88 16.15
CA HIS A 67 -12.95 -0.67 16.99
C HIS A 67 -13.73 0.49 16.38
N LYS A 68 -14.23 0.35 15.14
CA LYS A 68 -14.99 1.36 14.40
C LYS A 68 -14.25 2.69 14.29
N VAL A 69 -12.95 2.62 13.99
CA VAL A 69 -12.11 3.79 13.73
C VAL A 69 -11.85 3.95 12.24
N GLU A 70 -11.79 5.19 11.76
CA GLU A 70 -11.47 5.48 10.35
C GLU A 70 -9.96 5.45 10.12
N HIS A 71 -9.18 5.89 11.11
CA HIS A 71 -7.73 5.82 11.09
C HIS A 71 -7.20 5.30 12.41
N CYS A 72 -6.11 4.54 12.37
CA CYS A 72 -5.58 3.89 13.56
C CYS A 72 -5.23 4.88 14.68
N PHE A 73 -4.88 6.14 14.36
CA PHE A 73 -4.58 7.16 15.37
C PHE A 73 -5.79 7.58 16.21
N GLU A 74 -7.02 7.28 15.76
CA GLU A 74 -8.26 7.55 16.50
C GLU A 74 -8.52 6.49 17.59
N CYS A 75 -7.84 5.35 17.52
CA CYS A 75 -7.94 4.32 18.54
C CYS A 75 -7.24 4.77 19.83
N PRO A 76 -7.89 4.69 21.01
CA PRO A 76 -7.26 5.05 22.29
C PRO A 76 -5.99 4.24 22.62
N GLU A 77 -5.86 3.04 22.05
CA GLU A 77 -4.71 2.17 22.24
C GLU A 77 -3.55 2.47 21.27
N TYR A 78 -3.69 3.47 20.39
CA TYR A 78 -2.68 3.79 19.39
C TYR A 78 -1.45 4.48 20.01
N PRO A 79 -0.22 4.06 19.69
CA PRO A 79 0.15 2.94 18.81
C PRO A 79 0.01 1.57 19.51
N CYS A 80 -0.88 0.72 18.99
CA CYS A 80 -1.18 -0.56 19.61
C CYS A 80 -0.21 -1.67 19.17
N ARG A 81 -0.35 -2.86 19.77
CA ARG A 81 0.47 -4.04 19.47
C ARG A 81 0.49 -4.38 17.97
N ASN A 82 -0.66 -4.34 17.29
CA ASN A 82 -0.73 -4.64 15.86
C ASN A 82 0.12 -3.68 15.01
N ILE A 83 0.12 -2.38 15.36
CA ILE A 83 0.95 -1.37 14.67
C ILE A 83 2.43 -1.62 14.95
N ASN A 84 2.79 -1.93 16.19
CA ASN A 84 4.18 -2.19 16.56
C ASN A 84 4.74 -3.48 15.93
N GLU A 85 3.96 -4.55 15.87
CA GLU A 85 4.35 -5.78 15.18
C GLU A 85 4.50 -5.54 13.67
N HIS A 86 3.65 -4.71 13.07
CA HIS A 86 3.72 -4.37 11.66
C HIS A 86 5.03 -3.67 11.26
N LYS A 87 5.65 -2.90 12.17
CA LYS A 87 6.96 -2.28 11.94
C LYS A 87 8.06 -3.30 11.62
N SER A 88 7.94 -4.53 12.11
CA SER A 88 8.91 -5.59 11.79
C SER A 88 8.95 -5.93 10.30
N ILE A 89 7.84 -5.71 9.58
CA ILE A 89 7.69 -5.99 8.15
C ILE A 89 8.35 -4.90 7.29
N GLU A 90 8.61 -3.70 7.82
CA GLU A 90 9.24 -2.58 7.09
C GLU A 90 10.61 -2.96 6.48
N LYS A 91 11.35 -3.87 7.14
CA LYS A 91 12.63 -4.39 6.63
C LYS A 91 12.50 -5.20 5.33
N ILE A 92 11.28 -5.68 5.04
CA ILE A 92 10.91 -6.48 3.87
C ILE A 92 10.12 -5.62 2.88
N LEU A 93 9.21 -4.79 3.39
CA LEU A 93 8.34 -3.89 2.64
C LEU A 93 8.61 -2.43 3.04
N PRO A 94 9.63 -1.77 2.47
CA PRO A 94 10.06 -0.45 2.92
C PRO A 94 9.00 0.65 2.82
N HIS A 95 8.02 0.54 1.91
CA HIS A 95 6.95 1.53 1.79
C HIS A 95 6.10 1.67 3.06
N LEU A 96 6.07 0.66 3.93
CA LEU A 96 5.35 0.70 5.20
C LEU A 96 5.91 1.73 6.19
N THR A 97 7.17 2.16 6.00
CA THR A 97 7.78 3.27 6.76
C THR A 97 7.04 4.60 6.58
N LEU A 98 6.18 4.71 5.56
CA LEU A 98 5.34 5.89 5.32
C LEU A 98 4.16 6.00 6.30
N ASN A 99 3.70 4.88 6.89
CA ASN A 99 2.47 4.83 7.68
C ASN A 99 2.41 5.89 8.79
N PRO A 100 3.43 6.05 9.67
CA PRO A 100 3.34 7.00 10.77
C PRO A 100 3.26 8.44 10.29
N LYS A 101 4.05 8.80 9.27
CA LYS A 101 4.06 10.15 8.68
C LYS A 101 2.72 10.46 8.01
N ASN A 102 2.17 9.50 7.29
CA ASN A 102 0.89 9.67 6.62
C ASN A 102 -0.26 9.79 7.62
N LEU A 103 -0.30 8.97 8.67
CA LEU A 103 -1.30 9.10 9.74
C LEU A 103 -1.22 10.47 10.42
N GLN A 104 -0.01 10.99 10.65
CA GLN A 104 0.17 12.34 11.18
C GLN A 104 -0.35 13.40 10.21
N ALA A 105 -0.03 13.31 8.92
CA ALA A 105 -0.54 14.24 7.91
C ALA A 105 -2.08 14.20 7.81
N ILE A 106 -2.69 13.01 7.80
CA ILE A 106 -4.15 12.86 7.81
C ILE A 106 -4.76 13.52 9.05
N LYS A 107 -4.12 13.38 10.22
CA LYS A 107 -4.58 14.03 11.46
C LYS A 107 -4.47 15.55 11.41
N GLU A 108 -3.46 16.09 10.74
CA GLU A 108 -3.18 17.53 10.68
C GLU A 108 -4.00 18.26 9.61
N SER A 109 -4.09 17.71 8.40
CA SER A 109 -4.72 18.36 7.23
C SER A 109 -5.98 17.66 6.73
N GLY A 110 -6.34 16.52 7.30
CA GLY A 110 -7.51 15.74 6.90
C GLY A 110 -7.23 14.79 5.72
N CYS A 111 -8.05 13.75 5.63
CA CYS A 111 -7.87 12.67 4.66
C CYS A 111 -7.96 13.17 3.20
N SER A 112 -8.93 14.04 2.88
CA SER A 112 -9.13 14.53 1.51
C SER A 112 -7.92 15.29 0.97
N GLU A 113 -7.32 16.16 1.78
CA GLU A 113 -6.13 16.91 1.39
C GLU A 113 -4.92 15.97 1.24
N TRP A 114 -4.72 15.09 2.23
CA TRP A 114 -3.65 14.08 2.17
C TRP A 114 -3.76 13.18 0.92
N LEU A 115 -4.97 12.75 0.55
CA LEU A 115 -5.20 11.95 -0.66
C LEU A 115 -4.79 12.70 -1.93
N ALA A 116 -5.14 13.98 -2.05
CA ALA A 116 -4.74 14.81 -3.19
C ALA A 116 -3.20 14.96 -3.27
N GLN A 117 -2.54 15.15 -2.12
CA GLN A 117 -1.07 15.21 -2.04
C GLN A 117 -0.41 13.89 -2.45
N GLN A 118 -0.94 12.75 -1.96
CA GLN A 118 -0.43 11.43 -2.35
C GLN A 118 -0.67 11.13 -3.82
N GLU A 119 -1.83 11.48 -4.37
CA GLU A 119 -2.10 11.32 -5.79
C GLU A 119 -1.07 12.05 -6.64
N GLN A 120 -0.69 13.29 -6.27
CA GLN A 120 0.33 14.03 -7.00
C GLN A 120 1.75 13.46 -6.78
N GLN A 121 2.07 13.03 -5.56
CA GLN A 121 3.39 12.45 -5.23
C GLN A 121 3.71 11.21 -6.07
N TRP A 122 2.70 10.39 -6.37
CA TRP A 122 2.86 9.11 -7.07
C TRP A 122 2.52 9.20 -8.57
N LYS A 123 2.70 10.38 -9.18
CA LYS A 123 2.61 10.63 -10.63
C LYS A 123 3.97 10.96 -11.23
N CYS A 124 4.25 10.37 -12.39
CA CYS A 124 5.48 10.63 -13.12
C CYS A 124 5.63 12.14 -13.36
N PRO A 125 6.76 12.77 -13.01
CA PRO A 125 6.91 14.22 -13.17
C PRO A 125 6.79 14.66 -14.63
N ASP A 126 7.22 13.81 -15.58
CA ASP A 126 7.30 14.17 -16.99
C ASP A 126 5.97 14.00 -17.74
N CYS A 127 5.21 12.95 -17.44
CA CYS A 127 3.98 12.62 -18.19
C CYS A 127 2.74 12.40 -17.32
N GLN A 128 2.84 12.62 -16.00
CA GLN A 128 1.76 12.49 -15.03
C GLN A 128 1.12 11.08 -14.93
N THR A 129 1.70 10.08 -15.58
CA THR A 129 1.26 8.68 -15.44
C THR A 129 1.50 8.23 -14.01
N PRO A 130 0.48 7.73 -13.30
CA PRO A 130 0.68 7.29 -11.94
C PRO A 130 1.55 6.03 -11.88
N PHE A 131 2.24 5.81 -10.77
CA PHE A 131 3.17 4.70 -10.60
C PHE A 131 3.10 4.12 -9.18
N SER A 132 3.59 2.90 -9.02
CA SER A 132 3.61 2.23 -7.71
C SER A 132 4.89 2.53 -6.92
N TRP A 133 4.90 2.19 -5.63
CA TRP A 133 6.08 2.25 -4.76
C TRP A 133 7.35 1.59 -5.29
N TYR A 134 7.24 0.67 -6.26
CA TYR A 134 8.37 -0.12 -6.77
C TYR A 134 8.54 -0.01 -8.30
N THR A 135 7.89 0.97 -8.94
CA THR A 135 8.04 1.23 -10.37
C THR A 135 9.37 1.96 -10.64
N ALA A 136 10.34 1.27 -11.23
CA ALA A 136 11.66 1.87 -11.52
C ALA A 136 11.68 2.74 -12.78
N LYS A 137 10.81 2.46 -13.76
CA LYS A 137 10.68 3.24 -15.00
C LYS A 137 9.22 3.52 -15.28
N CYS A 138 8.90 4.73 -15.72
CA CYS A 138 7.53 5.09 -16.07
C CYS A 138 7.01 4.16 -17.18
N PRO A 139 5.82 3.53 -17.01
CA PRO A 139 5.29 2.61 -18.01
C PRO A 139 4.82 3.30 -19.30
N ASN A 140 4.64 4.63 -19.26
CA ASN A 140 4.19 5.42 -20.41
C ASN A 140 5.35 6.08 -21.17
N CYS A 141 6.15 6.91 -20.50
CA CYS A 141 7.22 7.69 -21.15
C CYS A 141 8.64 7.10 -20.97
N GLY A 142 8.81 6.07 -20.15
CA GLY A 142 10.11 5.42 -19.92
C GLY A 142 11.09 6.15 -19.00
N SER A 143 10.74 7.32 -18.46
CA SER A 143 11.58 8.09 -17.53
C SER A 143 11.97 7.27 -16.29
N ASP A 144 13.18 7.50 -15.78
CA ASP A 144 13.69 6.84 -14.58
C ASP A 144 13.00 7.40 -13.32
N LEU A 145 12.34 6.52 -12.57
CA LEU A 145 11.61 6.83 -11.33
C LEU A 145 12.29 6.21 -10.10
N SER A 146 13.48 5.64 -10.23
CA SER A 146 14.18 4.92 -9.16
C SER A 146 14.53 5.80 -7.95
N ASN A 147 14.65 7.12 -8.13
CA ASN A 147 14.86 8.09 -7.05
C ASN A 147 13.56 8.47 -6.31
N ASN A 148 12.39 8.19 -6.90
CA ASN A 148 11.07 8.48 -6.32
C ASN A 148 10.39 7.23 -5.74
N THR A 149 11.07 6.08 -5.80
CA THR A 149 10.51 4.78 -5.43
C THR A 149 11.36 4.04 -4.41
N PHE A 150 10.80 3.01 -3.79
CA PHE A 150 11.49 2.14 -2.85
C PHE A 150 12.24 1.04 -3.58
N LYS A 151 13.37 0.61 -2.99
CA LYS A 151 14.11 -0.55 -3.48
C LYS A 151 13.61 -1.83 -2.79
N LEU A 152 13.02 -2.73 -3.56
CA LEU A 152 12.62 -4.06 -3.08
C LEU A 152 13.80 -5.02 -3.12
N SER A 153 14.14 -5.63 -1.97
CA SER A 153 15.08 -6.74 -1.93
C SER A 153 14.37 -8.04 -2.31
N LEU A 154 14.60 -8.53 -3.53
CA LEU A 154 13.99 -9.78 -4.00
C LEU A 154 14.36 -10.98 -3.11
N PHE A 155 15.57 -11.02 -2.56
CA PHE A 155 16.00 -12.11 -1.68
C PHE A 155 15.17 -12.16 -0.38
N LYS A 156 15.08 -11.03 0.33
CA LYS A 156 14.26 -10.92 1.55
C LYS A 156 12.79 -11.19 1.25
N PHE A 157 12.32 -10.69 0.11
CA PHE A 157 10.93 -10.84 -0.31
C PHE A 157 10.59 -12.28 -0.74
N ALA A 158 11.53 -13.01 -1.35
CA ALA A 158 11.38 -14.43 -1.68
C ALA A 158 11.29 -15.29 -0.40
N ILE A 159 12.15 -15.02 0.60
CA ILE A 159 12.05 -15.66 1.92
C ILE A 159 10.70 -15.38 2.56
N PHE A 160 10.24 -14.12 2.51
CA PHE A 160 8.93 -13.74 3.03
C PHE A 160 7.78 -14.47 2.31
N LYS A 161 7.83 -14.57 0.97
CA LYS A 161 6.85 -15.34 0.18
C LYS A 161 6.83 -16.81 0.58
N PHE A 162 8.00 -17.40 0.80
CA PHE A 162 8.12 -18.78 1.27
C PHE A 162 7.45 -18.95 2.65
N LEU A 163 7.81 -18.10 3.63
CA LEU A 163 7.22 -18.17 4.97
C LEU A 163 5.70 -17.98 4.98
N LEU A 164 5.18 -17.05 4.17
CA LEU A 164 3.73 -16.83 4.06
C LEU A 164 2.96 -18.03 3.46
N ARG A 165 3.59 -18.88 2.62
CA ARG A 165 2.94 -20.11 2.11
C ARG A 165 2.71 -21.14 3.21
N PHE A 166 3.48 -21.10 4.29
CA PHE A 166 3.35 -22.02 5.44
C PHE A 166 2.60 -21.40 6.62
N ALA A 167 2.38 -20.09 6.62
CA ALA A 167 1.47 -19.42 7.54
C ALA A 167 0.01 -19.64 7.08
N ARG A 168 -0.46 -20.89 7.23
CA ARG A 168 -1.86 -21.27 7.12
C ARG A 168 -2.48 -21.37 8.50
#